data_AF-K9WJF4-F1
#
_entry.id   AF-K9WJF4-F1
#
_cell.length_a   1.000
_cell.length_b   1.000
_cell.length_c   1.000
_cell.angle_alpha   90.00
_cell.angle_beta   90.00
_cell.angle_gamma   90.00
#
_symmetry.space_group_name_H-M   'P 1'
#
loop_
_entity.id
_entity.type
_entity.pdbx_description
1 polymer ?
#
loop_
_entity_poly.entity_id
_entity_poly.type
_entity_poly.pdbx_seq_one_letter_code
_entity_poly.pdbx_strand_id
1 'polypeptide(L)'
;MNLPRDAIATVSFVDQYCAVYQNLFPEVRSFECFKFLHLGMISEIKRKSLPAIARAVGLESSQSLHHFLANSPWDIETVRQQRIELIKLALKEREIILCIDETGDNKKGKSTDYVARQYIGNLGKTENGIVSVNAYGVLEGITFPLIFKIFKPKSRLQEKDVYKTKPRLAIEIIHEL
;
A
#
# COMPACT_ATOMS: atom_id res chain seq x y z
N MET A 1 12.45 5.07 33.35
CA MET A 1 11.99 5.01 31.95
C MET A 1 10.49 5.17 31.96
N ASN A 2 9.94 6.16 31.26
CA ASN A 2 8.49 6.28 31.12
C ASN A 2 8.04 5.16 30.19
N LEU A 3 7.14 4.29 30.65
CA LEU A 3 6.54 3.29 29.78
C LEU A 3 5.84 4.03 28.63
N PRO A 4 6.00 3.59 27.38
CA PRO A 4 5.25 4.17 26.28
C PRO A 4 3.75 4.04 26.59
N ARG A 5 3.02 5.15 26.47
CA ARG A 5 1.55 5.15 26.63
C ARG A 5 0.91 4.18 25.63
N ASP A 6 -0.28 3.71 25.95
CA ASP A 6 -1.06 2.94 24.98
C ASP A 6 -1.53 3.80 23.81
N ALA A 7 -1.70 3.16 22.65
CA ALA A 7 -2.30 3.78 21.48
C ALA A 7 -3.79 4.02 21.70
N ILE A 8 -4.30 5.16 21.23
CA ILE A 8 -5.72 5.50 21.26
C ILE A 8 -6.53 4.41 20.55
N ALA A 9 -7.57 3.92 21.22
CA ALA A 9 -8.50 2.93 20.67
C ALA A 9 -9.32 3.52 19.52
N THR A 10 -9.68 2.67 18.56
CA THR A 10 -10.55 3.04 17.44
C THR A 10 -11.83 2.19 17.48
N VAL A 11 -12.11 1.44 16.42
CA VAL A 11 -13.12 0.39 16.39
C VAL A 11 -12.43 -0.96 16.57
N SER A 12 -13.05 -1.87 17.31
CA SER A 12 -12.42 -3.12 17.78
C SER A 12 -11.77 -3.94 16.66
N PHE A 13 -12.44 -4.09 15.51
CA PHE A 13 -11.90 -4.89 14.41
C PHE A 13 -10.66 -4.25 13.76
N VAL A 14 -10.58 -2.91 13.69
CA VAL A 14 -9.39 -2.20 13.20
C VAL A 14 -8.27 -2.34 14.21
N ASP A 15 -8.58 -2.17 15.49
CA ASP A 15 -7.59 -2.31 16.57
C ASP A 15 -6.99 -3.72 16.58
N GLN A 16 -7.83 -4.75 16.45
CA GLN A 16 -7.40 -6.15 16.38
C GLN A 16 -6.55 -6.44 15.14
N TYR A 17 -7.01 -5.99 13.96
CA TYR A 17 -6.25 -6.18 12.72
C TYR A 17 -4.91 -5.44 12.76
N CYS A 18 -4.86 -4.22 13.29
CA CYS A 18 -3.63 -3.44 13.34
C CYS A 18 -2.67 -3.93 14.44
N ALA A 19 -3.16 -4.51 15.54
CA ALA A 19 -2.32 -4.98 16.66
C ALA A 19 -1.20 -5.94 16.22
N VAL A 20 -1.44 -6.77 15.21
CA VAL A 20 -0.44 -7.70 14.67
C VAL A 20 0.73 -7.01 13.96
N TYR A 21 0.63 -5.71 13.70
CA TYR A 21 1.69 -4.87 13.11
C TYR A 21 2.34 -3.94 14.14
N GLN A 22 1.89 -3.93 15.40
CA GLN A 22 2.32 -2.92 16.38
C GLN A 22 3.84 -2.92 16.60
N ASN A 23 4.47 -4.10 16.59
CA ASN A 23 5.92 -4.26 16.75
C ASN A 23 6.74 -3.65 15.60
N LEU A 24 6.11 -3.29 14.47
CA LEU A 24 6.77 -2.68 13.32
C LEU A 24 6.93 -1.16 13.46
N PHE A 25 6.33 -0.56 14.49
CA PHE A 25 6.36 0.88 14.71
C PHE A 25 7.16 1.21 15.97
N PRO A 26 8.27 1.95 15.86
CA PRO A 26 9.05 2.33 17.04
C PRO A 26 8.32 3.32 17.94
N GLU A 27 7.36 4.07 17.38
CA GLU A 27 6.61 5.11 18.08
C GLU A 27 5.11 4.79 18.11
N VAL A 28 4.51 4.93 19.30
CA VAL A 28 3.06 4.77 19.52
C VAL A 28 2.26 5.66 18.57
N ARG A 29 2.71 6.90 18.33
CA ARG A 29 2.03 7.85 17.45
C ARG A 29 2.03 7.40 15.99
N SER A 30 3.10 6.73 15.56
CA SER A 30 3.18 6.15 14.21
C SER A 30 2.20 4.98 14.07
N PHE A 31 2.12 4.11 15.09
CA PHE A 31 1.13 3.03 15.13
C PHE A 31 -0.32 3.56 15.15
N GLU A 32 -0.61 4.63 15.89
CA GLU A 32 -1.93 5.28 15.86
C GLU A 32 -2.29 5.79 14.46
N CYS A 33 -1.35 6.43 13.78
CA CYS A 33 -1.58 6.89 12.41
C CYS A 33 -1.86 5.73 11.44
N PHE A 34 -1.19 4.59 11.62
CA PHE A 34 -1.48 3.36 10.89
C PHE A 34 -2.92 2.89 11.12
N LYS A 35 -3.40 2.87 12.37
CA LYS A 35 -4.78 2.54 12.73
C LYS A 35 -5.79 3.52 12.13
N PHE A 36 -5.53 4.83 12.26
CA PHE A 36 -6.40 5.88 11.72
C PHE A 36 -6.49 5.84 10.21
N LEU A 37 -5.40 5.50 9.50
CA LEU A 37 -5.44 5.28 8.06
C LEU A 37 -6.31 4.08 7.70
N HIS A 38 -6.19 2.95 8.40
CA HIS A 38 -7.06 1.79 8.15
C HIS A 38 -8.54 2.15 8.35
N LEU A 39 -8.88 2.77 9.49
CA LEU A 39 -10.24 3.24 9.76
C LEU A 39 -10.73 4.23 8.69
N GLY A 40 -9.89 5.19 8.30
CA GLY A 40 -10.19 6.15 7.25
C GLY A 40 -10.45 5.50 5.90
N MET A 41 -9.65 4.49 5.54
CA MET A 41 -9.73 3.79 4.25
C MET A 41 -10.99 2.94 4.14
N ILE A 42 -11.43 2.29 5.22
CA ILE A 42 -12.61 1.41 5.22
C ILE A 42 -13.93 2.10 5.59
N SER A 43 -13.88 3.35 6.11
CA SER A 43 -15.09 4.12 6.44
C SER A 43 -15.92 4.51 5.20
N GLU A 44 -17.11 5.07 5.39
CA GLU A 44 -17.99 5.49 4.28
C GLU A 44 -17.65 6.89 3.71
N ILE A 45 -16.54 7.50 4.13
CA ILE A 45 -16.20 8.85 3.65
C ILE A 45 -15.98 8.86 2.13
N LYS A 46 -16.63 9.81 1.47
CA LYS A 46 -16.61 9.90 -0.01
C LYS A 46 -15.21 10.10 -0.60
N ARG A 47 -14.34 10.86 0.07
CA ARG A 47 -12.99 11.19 -0.41
C ARG A 47 -11.94 10.71 0.59
N LYS A 48 -11.06 9.81 0.15
CA LYS A 48 -10.00 9.19 0.96
C LYS A 48 -8.71 10.01 1.01
N SER A 49 -8.83 11.33 1.08
CA SER A 49 -7.66 12.21 1.25
C SER A 49 -7.25 12.31 2.72
N LEU A 50 -5.96 12.54 3.02
CA LEU A 50 -5.49 12.68 4.41
C LEU A 50 -6.27 13.71 5.23
N PRO A 51 -6.64 14.90 4.73
CA PRO A 51 -7.49 15.84 5.47
C PRO A 51 -8.89 15.31 5.78
N ALA A 52 -9.46 14.50 4.88
CA ALA A 52 -10.79 13.91 5.09
C ALA A 52 -10.73 12.76 6.09
N ILE A 53 -9.70 11.90 6.00
CA ILE A 53 -9.44 10.84 6.98
C ILE A 53 -9.19 11.44 8.37
N ALA A 54 -8.35 12.47 8.46
CA ALA A 54 -8.06 13.16 9.72
C ALA A 54 -9.34 13.68 10.40
N ARG A 55 -10.22 14.37 9.66
CA ARG A 55 -11.51 14.79 10.21
C ARG A 55 -12.39 13.62 10.64
N ALA A 56 -12.44 12.55 9.84
CA ALA A 56 -13.28 11.39 10.11
C ALA A 56 -12.85 10.63 11.37
N VAL A 57 -11.55 10.63 11.68
CA VAL A 57 -10.98 9.95 12.85
C VAL A 57 -10.73 10.90 14.03
N GLY A 58 -11.26 12.13 13.98
CA GLY A 58 -11.19 13.10 15.08
C GLY A 58 -9.83 13.77 15.28
N LEU A 59 -8.94 13.75 14.29
CA LEU A 59 -7.67 14.48 14.33
C LEU A 59 -7.87 15.96 13.95
N GLU A 60 -7.25 16.86 14.71
CA GLU A 60 -7.27 18.31 14.45
C GLU A 60 -6.59 18.67 13.12
N SER A 61 -5.60 17.88 12.70
CA SER A 61 -4.81 18.15 11.51
C SER A 61 -4.36 16.87 10.82
N SER A 62 -4.29 16.89 9.49
CA SER A 62 -3.74 15.78 8.70
C SER A 62 -2.21 15.72 8.71
N GLN A 63 -1.52 16.64 9.39
CA GLN A 63 -0.07 16.68 9.43
C GLN A 63 0.54 15.41 10.04
N SER A 64 -0.10 14.82 11.05
CA SER A 64 0.34 13.54 11.62
C SER A 64 0.27 12.40 10.60
N LEU A 65 -0.83 12.30 9.85
CA LEU A 65 -1.00 11.29 8.80
C LEU A 65 -0.03 11.50 7.64
N HIS A 66 0.22 12.76 7.27
CA HIS A 66 1.20 13.08 6.22
C HIS A 66 2.61 12.72 6.68
N HIS A 67 3.00 13.13 7.88
CA HIS A 67 4.30 12.79 8.45
C HIS A 67 4.47 11.27 8.57
N PHE A 68 3.42 10.55 8.98
CA PHE A 68 3.43 9.09 9.00
C PHE A 68 3.76 8.47 7.65
N LEU A 69 3.16 8.95 6.55
CA LEU A 69 3.43 8.40 5.22
C LEU A 69 4.77 8.85 4.62
N ALA A 70 5.23 10.05 4.95
CA ALA A 70 6.39 10.67 4.30
C ALA A 70 7.71 10.45 5.04
N ASN A 71 7.68 10.42 6.38
CA ASN A 71 8.89 10.53 7.20
C ASN A 71 8.99 9.52 8.36
N SER A 72 7.89 8.91 8.78
CA SER A 72 7.92 7.95 9.88
C SER A 72 8.79 6.73 9.49
N PRO A 73 9.63 6.21 10.41
CA PRO A 73 10.64 5.21 10.10
C PRO A 73 10.09 3.78 10.08
N TRP A 74 8.93 3.56 9.46
CA TRP A 74 8.43 2.20 9.20
C TRP A 74 8.89 1.70 7.82
N ASP A 75 9.15 0.41 7.75
CA ASP A 75 9.69 -0.23 6.55
C ASP A 75 8.56 -0.88 5.73
N ILE A 76 8.44 -0.47 4.45
CA ILE A 76 7.40 -0.97 3.54
C ILE A 76 7.52 -2.47 3.24
N GLU A 77 8.74 -3.00 3.14
CA GLU A 77 8.99 -4.42 2.91
C GLU A 77 8.57 -5.24 4.13
N THR A 78 8.86 -4.74 5.33
CA THR A 78 8.50 -5.43 6.58
C THR A 78 6.98 -5.45 6.78
N VAL A 79 6.30 -4.32 6.55
CA VAL A 79 4.83 -4.27 6.60
C VAL A 79 4.21 -5.19 5.53
N ARG A 80 4.78 -5.22 4.32
CA ARG A 80 4.31 -6.10 3.24
C ARG A 80 4.49 -7.57 3.60
N GLN A 81 5.64 -7.95 4.14
CA GLN A 81 5.90 -9.33 4.55
C GLN A 81 4.92 -9.78 5.62
N GLN A 82 4.73 -8.98 6.68
CA GLN A 82 3.76 -9.28 7.74
C GLN A 82 2.35 -9.50 7.16
N ARG A 83 1.92 -8.68 6.20
CA ARG A 83 0.62 -8.86 5.53
C ARG A 83 0.55 -10.17 4.72
N ILE A 84 1.61 -10.52 4.00
CA ILE A 84 1.67 -11.78 3.24
C ILE A 84 1.60 -12.99 4.19
N GLU A 85 2.30 -12.95 5.32
CA GLU A 85 2.23 -14.02 6.32
C GLU A 85 0.82 -14.18 6.91
N LEU A 86 0.11 -13.08 7.18
CA LEU A 86 -1.30 -13.13 7.61
C LEU A 86 -2.21 -13.75 6.55
N ILE A 87 -1.97 -13.46 5.26
CA ILE A 87 -2.69 -14.08 4.16
C ILE A 87 -2.40 -15.58 4.11
N LYS A 88 -1.13 -15.99 4.19
CA LYS A 88 -0.72 -17.41 4.22
C LYS A 88 -1.40 -18.17 5.38
N LEU A 89 -1.41 -17.57 6.57
CA LEU A 89 -2.10 -18.13 7.74
C LEU A 89 -3.62 -18.28 7.51
N ALA A 90 -4.26 -17.27 6.90
CA ALA A 90 -5.69 -17.31 6.59
C ALA A 90 -6.04 -18.33 5.49
N LEU A 91 -5.13 -18.57 4.55
CA LEU A 91 -5.30 -19.55 3.48
C LEU A 91 -5.23 -20.98 4.00
N LYS A 92 -4.48 -21.26 5.08
CA LYS A 92 -4.31 -22.61 5.65
C LYS A 92 -3.87 -23.63 4.59
N GLU A 93 -2.82 -23.29 3.85
CA GLU A 93 -2.25 -24.12 2.77
C GLU A 93 -3.18 -24.39 1.57
N ARG A 94 -4.35 -23.74 1.52
CA ARG A 94 -5.21 -23.81 0.32
C ARG A 94 -4.50 -23.20 -0.87
N GLU A 95 -4.55 -23.91 -1.99
CA GLU A 95 -4.09 -23.41 -3.28
C GLU A 95 -4.94 -22.23 -3.75
N ILE A 96 -4.31 -21.30 -4.46
CA ILE A 96 -4.94 -20.09 -4.97
C ILE A 96 -4.64 -19.97 -6.46
N ILE A 97 -5.52 -19.29 -7.19
CA ILE A 97 -5.20 -18.86 -8.55
C ILE A 97 -4.40 -17.58 -8.45
N LEU A 98 -3.19 -17.57 -9.00
CA LEU A 98 -2.35 -16.37 -9.10
C LEU A 98 -2.70 -15.60 -10.37
N CYS A 99 -3.22 -14.38 -10.19
CA CYS A 99 -3.49 -13.45 -11.28
C CYS A 99 -2.43 -12.35 -11.27
N ILE A 100 -1.78 -12.13 -12.41
CA ILE A 100 -0.84 -11.02 -12.61
C ILE A 100 -1.39 -10.09 -13.68
N ASP A 101 -1.55 -8.82 -13.34
CA ASP A 101 -2.08 -7.82 -14.25
C ASP A 101 -1.40 -6.45 -14.05
N GLU A 102 -1.31 -5.69 -15.12
CA GLU A 102 -0.81 -4.32 -15.09
C GLU A 102 -1.95 -3.32 -14.95
N THR A 103 -1.81 -2.39 -14.01
CA THR A 103 -2.79 -1.31 -13.84
C THR A 103 -2.12 0.05 -13.94
N GLY A 104 -2.80 1.00 -14.57
CA GLY A 104 -2.32 2.35 -14.75
C GLY A 104 -3.15 3.35 -13.96
N ASP A 105 -2.49 4.28 -13.30
CA ASP A 105 -3.14 5.41 -12.62
C ASP A 105 -2.77 6.72 -13.31
N ASN A 106 -3.79 7.40 -13.83
CA ASN A 106 -3.62 8.66 -14.56
C ASN A 106 -3.21 9.79 -13.62
N LYS A 107 -2.16 10.52 -14.00
CA LYS A 107 -1.62 11.64 -13.26
C LYS A 107 -1.66 12.90 -14.12
N LYS A 108 -2.17 13.99 -13.54
CA LYS A 108 -2.16 15.32 -14.18
C LYS A 108 -0.79 16.04 -14.09
N GLY A 109 0.05 15.67 -13.12
CA GLY A 109 1.32 16.34 -12.82
C GLY A 109 2.56 15.52 -13.19
N LYS A 110 3.74 16.10 -12.90
CA LYS A 110 5.06 15.50 -13.16
C LYS A 110 5.88 15.19 -11.89
N SER A 111 5.31 15.45 -10.70
CA SER A 111 6.00 15.30 -9.42
C SER A 111 6.01 13.87 -8.89
N THR A 112 5.07 13.03 -9.32
CA THR A 112 5.07 11.61 -8.94
C THR A 112 6.25 10.90 -9.61
N ASP A 113 6.99 10.11 -8.84
CA ASP A 113 8.06 9.28 -9.37
C ASP A 113 7.53 8.36 -10.48
N TYR A 114 8.36 8.16 -11.50
CA TYR A 114 8.08 7.29 -12.65
C TYR A 114 6.85 7.67 -13.48
N VAL A 115 6.19 8.79 -13.20
CA VAL A 115 5.11 9.31 -14.04
C VAL A 115 5.68 9.65 -15.41
N ALA A 116 5.05 9.12 -16.46
CA ALA A 116 5.41 9.37 -17.84
C ALA A 116 4.21 9.19 -18.75
N ARG A 117 4.34 9.69 -19.99
CA ARG A 117 3.39 9.40 -21.05
C ARG A 117 3.59 7.96 -21.53
N GLN A 118 2.64 7.08 -21.22
CA GLN A 118 2.69 5.65 -21.51
C GLN A 118 1.28 5.08 -21.68
N TYR A 119 1.16 3.88 -22.26
CA TYR A 119 -0.14 3.23 -22.39
C TYR A 119 -0.71 2.87 -21.01
N ILE A 120 -1.92 3.35 -20.72
CA ILE A 120 -2.64 3.12 -19.48
C ILE A 120 -3.82 2.18 -19.79
N GLY A 121 -3.71 0.92 -19.37
CA GLY A 121 -4.61 -0.16 -19.78
C GLY A 121 -6.08 0.10 -19.52
N ASN A 122 -6.43 0.57 -18.32
CA ASN A 122 -7.81 0.89 -17.94
C ASN A 122 -8.41 2.09 -18.70
N LEU A 123 -7.59 2.95 -19.32
CA LEU A 123 -8.07 4.04 -20.18
C LEU A 123 -8.06 3.67 -21.67
N GLY A 124 -7.41 2.56 -22.06
CA GLY A 124 -7.28 2.14 -23.45
C GLY A 124 -6.46 3.10 -24.33
N LYS A 125 -5.64 3.98 -23.73
CA LYS A 125 -4.88 5.01 -24.46
C LYS A 125 -3.58 5.39 -23.77
N THR A 126 -2.72 6.06 -24.53
CA THR A 126 -1.48 6.66 -24.04
C THR A 126 -1.76 7.98 -23.33
N GLU A 127 -1.51 8.00 -22.02
CA GLU A 127 -1.72 9.16 -21.15
C GLU A 127 -0.56 9.32 -20.17
N ASN A 128 -0.52 10.45 -19.47
CA ASN A 128 0.44 10.66 -18.40
C ASN A 128 -0.01 9.88 -17.15
N GLY A 129 0.82 8.97 -16.67
CA GLY A 129 0.45 8.13 -15.53
C GLY A 129 1.60 7.29 -15.00
N ILE A 130 1.30 6.58 -13.92
CA ILE A 130 2.16 5.54 -13.34
C ILE A 130 1.53 4.18 -13.65
N VAL A 131 2.35 3.16 -13.86
CA VAL A 131 1.89 1.79 -14.09
C VAL A 131 2.53 0.88 -13.05
N SER A 132 1.73 0.00 -12.44
CA SER A 132 2.21 -1.10 -11.60
C SER A 132 1.85 -2.44 -12.22
N VAL A 133 2.71 -3.43 -11.98
CA VAL A 133 2.40 -4.85 -12.20
C VAL A 133 2.01 -5.41 -10.84
N ASN A 134 0.82 -6.00 -10.75
CA ASN A 134 0.19 -6.39 -9.49
C ASN A 134 -0.10 -7.88 -9.52
N ALA A 135 0.15 -8.54 -8.39
CA ALA A 135 -0.26 -9.91 -8.13
C ALA A 135 -1.47 -9.94 -7.21
N TYR A 136 -2.44 -10.76 -7.57
CA TYR A 136 -3.62 -11.06 -6.78
C TYR A 136 -3.77 -12.56 -6.61
N GLY A 137 -4.19 -12.97 -5.42
CA GLY A 137 -4.70 -14.31 -5.21
C GLY A 137 -6.21 -14.33 -5.42
N VAL A 138 -6.71 -15.40 -6.05
CA VAL A 138 -8.14 -15.68 -6.16
C VAL A 138 -8.43 -17.03 -5.53
N LEU A 139 -9.36 -17.05 -4.58
CA LEU A 139 -9.84 -18.26 -3.93
C LEU A 139 -11.34 -18.12 -3.67
N GLU A 140 -12.13 -19.10 -4.11
CA GLU A 140 -13.58 -19.16 -3.84
C GLU A 140 -14.33 -17.86 -4.23
N GLY A 141 -13.93 -17.22 -5.34
CA GLY A 141 -14.52 -15.96 -5.83
C GLY A 141 -14.04 -14.70 -5.09
N ILE A 142 -13.17 -14.83 -4.08
CA ILE A 142 -12.56 -13.70 -3.37
C ILE A 142 -11.22 -13.39 -4.02
N THR A 143 -11.04 -12.12 -4.40
CA THR A 143 -9.76 -11.59 -4.88
C THR A 143 -9.08 -10.80 -3.78
N PHE A 144 -7.80 -11.07 -3.51
CA PHE A 144 -7.04 -10.34 -2.50
C PHE A 144 -5.64 -9.95 -3.02
N PRO A 145 -5.10 -8.78 -2.62
CA PRO A 145 -3.83 -8.29 -3.12
C PRO A 145 -2.66 -9.04 -2.48
N LEU A 146 -1.72 -9.51 -3.31
CA LEU A 146 -0.45 -10.09 -2.87
C LEU A 146 0.64 -9.02 -2.86
N ILE A 147 1.41 -8.85 -3.93
CA ILE A 147 2.45 -7.82 -4.04
C ILE A 147 2.33 -7.04 -5.35
N PHE A 148 3.00 -5.90 -5.45
CA PHE A 148 3.07 -5.15 -6.70
C PHE A 148 4.44 -4.51 -6.87
N LYS A 149 4.82 -4.27 -8.12
CA LYS A 149 6.03 -3.53 -8.49
C LYS A 149 5.67 -2.39 -9.43
N ILE A 150 6.25 -1.22 -9.19
CA ILE A 150 6.10 -0.06 -10.08
C ILE A 150 6.95 -0.26 -11.33
N PHE A 151 6.34 -0.12 -12.50
CA PHE A 151 7.07 -0.03 -13.75
C PHE A 151 7.76 1.33 -13.85
N LYS A 152 9.08 1.31 -14.12
CA LYS A 152 9.93 2.50 -14.20
C LYS A 152 10.28 2.80 -15.66
N PRO A 153 9.65 3.80 -16.30
CA PRO A 153 9.95 4.15 -17.69
C PRO A 153 11.39 4.63 -17.83
N LYS A 154 12.06 4.28 -18.95
CA LYS A 154 13.46 4.66 -19.22
C LYS A 154 13.73 6.15 -19.06
N SER A 155 12.76 6.99 -19.46
CA SER A 155 12.84 8.46 -19.39
C SER A 155 12.75 9.04 -17.97
N ARG A 156 12.45 8.21 -16.96
CA ARG A 156 12.22 8.61 -15.56
C ARG A 156 12.97 7.71 -14.58
N LEU A 157 13.98 6.97 -15.05
CA LEU A 157 14.87 6.21 -14.17
C LEU A 157 15.67 7.18 -13.29
N GLN A 158 15.75 6.86 -12.00
CA GLN A 158 16.67 7.48 -11.06
C GLN A 158 18.03 6.78 -11.15
N GLU A 159 19.08 7.40 -10.62
CA GLU A 159 20.47 6.92 -10.73
C GLU A 159 20.67 5.47 -10.25
N LYS A 160 19.95 5.07 -9.20
CA LYS A 160 20.01 3.72 -8.62
C LYS A 160 19.09 2.70 -9.32
N ASP A 161 18.34 3.10 -10.34
CA ASP A 161 17.36 2.22 -10.95
C ASP A 161 17.97 1.34 -12.04
N VAL A 162 17.56 0.06 -12.03
CA VAL A 162 17.79 -0.86 -13.13
C VAL A 162 16.51 -0.98 -13.94
N TYR A 163 16.58 -0.70 -15.25
CA TYR A 163 15.43 -0.83 -16.13
C TYR A 163 14.94 -2.28 -16.22
N LYS A 164 13.64 -2.48 -16.06
CA LYS A 164 12.97 -3.78 -16.20
C LYS A 164 11.69 -3.61 -17.02
N THR A 165 11.42 -4.59 -17.89
CA THR A 165 10.15 -4.66 -18.61
C THR A 165 9.05 -5.15 -17.68
N LYS A 166 7.78 -4.87 -18.00
CA LYS A 166 6.65 -5.36 -17.20
C LYS A 166 6.63 -6.90 -17.06
N PRO A 167 6.89 -7.70 -18.11
CA PRO A 167 7.03 -9.15 -17.97
C PRO A 167 8.16 -9.58 -17.03
N ARG A 168 9.30 -8.87 -17.01
CA ARG A 168 10.37 -9.15 -16.05
C ARG A 168 9.93 -8.86 -14.61
N LEU A 169 9.17 -7.79 -14.38
CA LEU A 169 8.58 -7.51 -13.06
C LEU A 169 7.59 -8.59 -12.63
N ALA A 170 6.79 -9.13 -13.56
CA ALA A 170 5.90 -10.25 -13.28
C ALA A 170 6.67 -11.53 -12.87
N ILE A 171 7.76 -11.86 -13.56
CA ILE A 171 8.63 -13.00 -13.20
C ILE A 171 9.24 -12.80 -11.80
N GLU A 172 9.73 -11.60 -11.49
CA GLU A 172 10.27 -11.30 -10.15
C GLU A 172 9.22 -11.44 -9.06
N ILE A 173 7.99 -10.98 -9.33
CA ILE A 173 6.85 -11.16 -8.42
C ILE A 173 6.60 -12.65 -8.15
N ILE A 174 6.65 -13.51 -9.17
CA ILE A 174 6.45 -14.96 -9.00
C ILE A 174 7.54 -15.57 -8.13
N HIS A 175 8.79 -15.11 -8.25
CA HIS A 175 9.90 -15.62 -7.44
C HIS A 175 9.90 -15.11 -5.99
N GLU A 176 9.27 -13.97 -5.72
CA GLU A 176 9.21 -13.37 -4.38
C GLU A 176 8.06 -13.91 -3.50
N LEU A 177 7.02 -14.51 -4.10
CA LEU A 177 5.85 -15.05 -3.39
C LEU A 177 6.08 -16.46 -2.84
#